data_AF-X5J952-F1
#
_entry.id   AF-X5J952-F1
#
_cell.length_a   1.000
_cell.length_b   1.000
_cell.length_c   1.000
_cell.angle_alpha   90.00
_cell.angle_beta   90.00
_cell.angle_gamma   90.00
#
_symmetry.space_group_name_H-M   'P 1'
#
loop_
_entity.id
_entity.type
_entity.pdbx_description
1 polymer ?
#
loop_
_entity_poly.entity_id
_entity_poly.type
_entity_poly.pdbx_seq_one_letter_code
_entity_poly.pdbx_strand_id
1 'polypeptide(L)'
;MEDKIKSMVEELIKEGVDLEIILKASGLSIKEIEEISPLTYGRYVGARKKLLEIAYRMINLGYKKDEIVKVTGMIPSKIDDLKSKSKAKK
;
A
#
# COMPACT_ATOMS: atom_id res chain seq x y z
N MET A 1 5.35 -15.43 23.49
CA MET A 1 6.13 -14.98 22.31
C MET A 1 5.31 -13.95 21.53
N GLU A 2 4.02 -14.19 21.31
CA GLU A 2 3.07 -13.24 20.69
C GLU A 2 3.00 -11.86 21.37
N ASP A 3 3.01 -11.80 22.69
CA ASP A 3 2.88 -10.54 23.45
C ASP A 3 4.02 -9.53 23.19
N LYS A 4 5.24 -10.04 22.97
CA LYS A 4 6.42 -9.22 22.65
C LYS A 4 6.37 -8.66 21.23
N ILE A 5 5.88 -9.45 20.27
CA ILE A 5 5.72 -9.03 18.87
C ILE A 5 4.64 -7.96 18.77
N LYS A 6 3.52 -8.15 19.48
CA LYS A 6 2.45 -7.16 19.56
C LYS A 6 2.93 -5.81 20.12
N SER A 7 3.65 -5.84 21.24
CA SER A 7 4.24 -4.63 21.84
C SER A 7 5.19 -3.90 20.88
N MET A 8 6.03 -4.64 20.14
CA MET A 8 6.92 -4.07 19.12
C MET A 8 6.14 -3.41 17.99
N VAL A 9 5.08 -4.07 17.48
CA VAL A 9 4.23 -3.51 16.42
C VAL A 9 3.56 -2.22 16.89
N GLU A 10 3.01 -2.19 18.11
CA GLU A 10 2.38 -0.99 18.66
C GLU A 10 3.37 0.17 18.83
N GLU A 11 4.62 -0.11 19.20
CA GLU A 11 5.69 0.89 19.28
C GLU A 11 6.03 1.45 17.89
N LEU A 12 6.30 0.58 16.90
CA LEU A 12 6.59 1.00 15.53
C LEU A 12 5.45 1.82 14.90
N ILE A 13 4.19 1.48 15.23
CA ILE A 13 3.02 2.24 14.82
C ILE A 13 3.02 3.65 15.43
N LYS A 14 3.34 3.78 16.72
CA LYS A 14 3.43 5.07 17.41
C LYS A 14 4.56 5.94 16.86
N GLU A 15 5.68 5.32 16.48
CA GLU A 15 6.81 5.97 15.82
C GLU A 15 6.50 6.37 14.37
N GLY A 16 5.35 5.95 13.82
CA GLY A 16 4.93 6.29 12.47
C GLY A 16 5.70 5.53 11.38
N VAL A 17 6.24 4.36 11.71
CA VAL A 17 6.96 3.50 10.77
C VAL A 17 6.02 2.98 9.70
N ASP A 18 6.52 2.90 8.45
CA ASP A 18 5.73 2.41 7.32
C ASP A 18 5.28 0.97 7.54
N LEU A 19 4.02 0.67 7.21
CA LEU A 19 3.44 -0.65 7.44
C LEU A 19 4.21 -1.77 6.71
N GLU A 20 4.81 -1.51 5.54
CA GLU A 20 5.62 -2.53 4.85
C GLU A 20 6.88 -2.90 5.64
N ILE A 21 7.46 -1.95 6.38
CA ILE A 21 8.59 -2.20 7.26
C ILE A 21 8.12 -3.00 8.48
N ILE A 22 6.98 -2.62 9.06
CA ILE A 22 6.39 -3.31 10.21
C ILE A 22 6.10 -4.78 9.86
N LEU A 23 5.51 -5.05 8.69
CA LEU A 23 5.23 -6.42 8.22
C LEU A 23 6.52 -7.23 8.08
N LYS A 24 7.59 -6.65 7.51
CA LYS A 24 8.89 -7.33 7.37
C LYS A 24 9.58 -7.58 8.70
N ALA A 25 9.51 -6.62 9.63
CA ALA A 25 10.17 -6.70 10.93
C ALA A 25 9.44 -7.65 11.90
N SER A 26 8.10 -7.63 11.88
CA SER A 26 7.27 -8.47 12.74
C SER A 26 7.07 -9.89 12.21
N GLY A 27 7.20 -10.09 10.89
CA GLY A 27 6.86 -11.35 10.23
C GLY A 27 5.36 -11.65 10.20
N LEU A 28 4.52 -10.69 10.62
CA LEU A 28 3.07 -10.84 10.66
C LEU A 28 2.44 -10.63 9.29
N SER A 29 1.28 -11.24 9.11
CA SER A 29 0.41 -10.95 7.98
C SER A 29 -0.35 -9.63 8.18
N ILE A 30 -0.88 -9.10 7.07
CA ILE A 30 -1.70 -7.88 7.08
C ILE A 30 -2.92 -8.02 8.00
N LYS A 31 -3.54 -9.22 8.06
CA LYS A 31 -4.70 -9.49 8.91
C LYS A 31 -4.34 -9.42 10.39
N GLU A 32 -3.18 -9.95 10.77
CA GLU A 32 -2.72 -9.88 12.15
C GLU A 32 -2.44 -8.43 12.58
N ILE A 33 -1.92 -7.59 11.68
CA ILE A 33 -1.77 -6.15 11.97
C ILE A 33 -3.14 -5.45 12.06
N GLU A 34 -4.12 -5.84 11.25
CA GLU A 34 -5.49 -5.34 11.35
C GLU A 34 -6.10 -5.64 12.72
N GLU A 35 -5.86 -6.84 13.28
CA GLU A 35 -6.30 -7.21 14.63
C GLU A 35 -5.58 -6.43 15.74
N ILE A 36 -4.28 -6.14 15.56
CA ILE A 36 -3.50 -5.34 16.52
C ILE A 36 -3.90 -3.86 16.47
N SER A 37 -4.05 -3.31 15.27
CA SER A 37 -4.37 -1.90 15.07
C SER A 37 -5.22 -1.67 13.80
N PRO A 38 -6.56 -1.71 13.95
CA PRO A 38 -7.48 -1.45 12.84
C PRO A 38 -7.28 -0.06 12.23
N LEU A 39 -6.90 0.92 13.06
CA LEU A 39 -6.66 2.29 12.64
C LEU A 39 -5.47 2.40 11.67
N THR A 40 -4.35 1.76 12.02
CA THR A 40 -3.14 1.75 11.18
C THR A 40 -3.41 1.04 9.87
N TYR A 41 -4.07 -0.11 9.92
CA TYR A 41 -4.50 -0.82 8.72
C TYR A 41 -5.42 0.05 7.84
N GLY A 42 -6.41 0.71 8.44
CA GLY A 42 -7.32 1.63 7.73
C GLY A 42 -6.59 2.78 7.04
N ARG A 43 -5.60 3.40 7.72
CA ARG A 43 -4.75 4.45 7.11
C ARG A 43 -3.94 3.92 5.93
N TYR A 44 -3.33 2.74 6.06
CA TYR A 44 -2.57 2.11 4.99
C TYR A 44 -3.43 1.78 3.76
N VAL A 45 -4.60 1.15 3.97
CA VAL A 45 -5.54 0.85 2.89
C VAL A 45 -6.00 2.13 2.20
N GLY A 46 -6.30 3.18 2.98
CA GLY A 46 -6.67 4.49 2.46
C GLY A 46 -5.58 5.11 1.59
N ALA A 47 -4.33 5.08 2.04
CA ALA A 47 -3.18 5.59 1.28
C ALA A 47 -2.97 4.81 -0.02
N ARG A 48 -3.00 3.47 0.02
CA ARG A 48 -2.91 2.63 -1.19
C ARG A 48 -4.05 2.89 -2.17
N LYS A 49 -5.28 3.09 -1.68
CA LYS A 49 -6.42 3.43 -2.52
C LYS A 49 -6.22 4.76 -3.26
N LYS A 50 -5.70 5.78 -2.57
CA LYS A 50 -5.37 7.07 -3.21
C LYS A 50 -4.29 6.93 -4.27
N LEU A 51 -3.22 6.18 -4.01
CA LEU A 51 -2.17 5.93 -5.00
C LEU A 51 -2.72 5.24 -6.27
N LEU A 52 -3.61 4.26 -6.11
CA LEU A 52 -4.28 3.61 -7.24
C LEU A 52 -5.15 4.59 -8.05
N GLU A 53 -5.87 5.48 -7.37
CA GLU A 53 -6.68 6.50 -8.04
C GLU A 53 -5.81 7.49 -8.84
N ILE A 54 -4.71 7.94 -8.26
CA ILE A 54 -3.73 8.81 -8.93
C ILE A 54 -3.18 8.10 -10.17
N ALA A 55 -2.72 6.85 -10.03
CA ALA A 55 -2.22 6.06 -11.16
C ALA A 55 -3.27 5.93 -12.26
N TYR A 56 -4.53 5.65 -11.91
CA TYR A 56 -5.63 5.51 -12.87
C TYR A 56 -5.90 6.83 -13.63
N ARG A 57 -5.91 7.96 -12.93
CA ARG A 57 -6.05 9.29 -13.56
C ARG A 57 -4.91 9.57 -14.52
N MET A 58 -3.67 9.30 -14.12
CA MET A 58 -2.50 9.49 -14.99
C MET A 58 -2.55 8.60 -16.24
N ILE A 59 -2.98 7.34 -16.10
CA ILE A 59 -3.19 6.45 -17.27
C ILE A 59 -4.21 7.06 -18.24
N ASN A 60 -5.34 7.55 -17.73
CA ASN A 60 -6.40 8.15 -18.56
C ASN A 60 -5.97 9.45 -19.24
N LEU A 61 -5.10 10.23 -18.58
CA LEU A 61 -4.51 11.45 -19.13
C LEU A 61 -3.38 11.16 -20.14
N GLY A 62 -2.98 9.90 -20.33
CA GLY A 62 -2.00 9.50 -21.33
C GLY A 62 -0.53 9.60 -20.88
N TYR A 63 -0.28 9.72 -19.57
CA TYR A 63 1.09 9.73 -19.04
C TYR A 63 1.83 8.42 -19.36
N LYS A 64 3.15 8.51 -19.53
CA LYS A 64 3.97 7.33 -19.76
C LYS A 64 4.09 6.51 -18.47
N LYS A 65 4.26 5.21 -18.65
CA LYS A 65 4.43 4.25 -17.56
C LYS A 65 5.53 4.65 -16.58
N ASP A 66 6.68 5.09 -17.08
CA ASP A 66 7.82 5.52 -16.27
C ASP A 66 7.49 6.72 -15.36
N GLU A 67 6.72 7.68 -15.88
CA GLU A 67 6.29 8.85 -15.10
C GLU A 67 5.32 8.46 -13.98
N ILE A 68 4.40 7.53 -14.27
CA ILE A 68 3.47 7.00 -13.28
C ILE A 68 4.24 6.25 -12.17
N VAL A 69 5.24 5.44 -12.53
CA VAL A 69 6.08 4.72 -11.57
C VAL A 69 6.86 5.70 -10.69
N LYS A 70 7.43 6.76 -11.26
CA LYS A 70 8.17 7.80 -10.49
C LYS A 70 7.29 8.51 -9.46
N VAL A 71 6.04 8.82 -9.81
CA VAL A 71 5.12 9.53 -8.91
C VAL A 71 4.51 8.61 -7.86
N THR A 72 4.14 7.39 -8.25
CA THR A 72 3.35 6.50 -7.39
C THR A 72 4.20 5.48 -6.64
N GLY A 73 5.46 5.29 -7.03
CA GLY A 73 6.33 4.22 -6.51
C GLY A 73 5.85 2.80 -6.84
N MET A 74 4.81 2.66 -7.69
CA MET A 74 4.22 1.37 -8.00
C MET A 74 5.12 0.54 -8.90
N ILE A 75 5.08 -0.77 -8.71
CA ILE A 75 5.78 -1.72 -9.56
C ILE A 75 5.25 -1.61 -11.01
N PRO A 76 6.14 -1.57 -12.02
CA PRO A 76 5.78 -1.47 -13.43
C PRO A 76 4.65 -2.42 -13.86
N SER A 77 4.68 -3.70 -13.50
CA SER A 77 3.64 -4.67 -13.88
C SER A 77 2.26 -4.31 -13.35
N LYS A 78 2.17 -3.67 -12.16
CA LYS A 78 0.89 -3.24 -11.60
C LYS A 78 0.25 -2.13 -12.44
N ILE A 79 1.06 -1.28 -13.05
CA ILE A 79 0.59 -0.23 -13.96
C ILE A 79 0.05 -0.83 -15.26
N ASP A 80 0.66 -1.89 -15.80
CA ASP A 80 0.13 -2.60 -16.97
C ASP A 80 -1.22 -3.25 -16.67
N ASP A 81 -1.34 -3.92 -15.52
CA ASP A 81 -2.61 -4.47 -15.04
C ASP A 81 -3.72 -3.41 -14.98
N LEU A 82 -3.41 -2.24 -14.41
CA LEU A 82 -4.35 -1.12 -14.31
C LEU A 82 -4.75 -0.59 -15.69
N LYS A 83 -3.80 -0.48 -16.62
CA LYS A 83 -4.04 -0.02 -17.99
C LYS A 83 -4.95 -0.98 -18.75
N SER A 84 -4.72 -2.29 -18.62
CA SER A 84 -5.56 -3.32 -19.24
C SER A 84 -7.00 -3.27 -18.72
N LYS A 85 -7.19 -3.08 -17.40
CA LYS A 85 -8.51 -2.92 -16.78
C LYS A 85 -9.23 -1.64 -17.19
N SER A 86 -8.48 -0.55 -17.42
CA SER A 86 -9.04 0.72 -17.89
C SER A 86 -9.56 0.65 -19.32
N LYS A 87 -8.90 -0.14 -20.19
CA LYS A 87 -9.31 -0.32 -21.59
C LYS A 87 -10.53 -1.23 -21.75
N ALA A 88 -10.71 -2.21 -20.86
CA ALA A 88 -11.84 -3.14 -20.90
C ALA A 88 -13.19 -2.49 -20.50
N LYS A 89 -13.18 -1.26 -19.96
CA LYS A 89 -14.37 -0.51 -19.54
C LYS A 89 -14.88 0.48 -20.59
N LYS A 90 -14.32 0.47 -21.80
CA LYS A 90 -14.62 1.45 -22.86
C LYS A 90 -15.29 0.77 -24.05
#